data_AF-A0A7S4BUX5-F1
#
_entry.id   AF-A0A7S4BUX5-F1
#
_cell.length_a   1.000
_cell.length_b   1.000
_cell.length_c   1.000
_cell.angle_alpha   90.00
_cell.angle_beta   90.00
_cell.angle_gamma   90.00
#
_symmetry.space_group_name_H-M   'P 1'
#
loop_
_entity.id
_entity.type
_entity.pdbx_description
1 polymer ?
#
loop_
_entity_poly.entity_id
_entity_poly.type
_entity_poly.pdbx_seq_one_letter_code
_entity_poly.pdbx_strand_id
1 'polypeptide(L)'
;PAPPAAQSRPPPFPLPAPPPLLPSACSAFLSMVDVRALDPPQWCHDGDRASSQASCNAAYATIYSGNAQFAASRCTYNLASQHCSLESGSQFCPFPPPAPPSPPSPPRPPPSPSSPPPPPSGPSAASIVDAINFRFANGHPSNSFSEAGVLVHQWDAFDTGYENGVPWRPCPHGSWCEKFSDRISGSLMNRRLPFMFDGRQSGFVVRPAVAQQALLCAYARDGGTMTKRCKPKGVSAVCIPGCKNVNEERHRKGVHYPDSLVEMLSEHVRSIDSGERRGDVSCLQPNCFYNEVVLDASVWARSLPDTIEAIFYPEGVHSAEAYAREVHKAFLKRFRAANVPLVVVDLKSRSSPFEVAPG
;
A
#
# COMPACT_ATOMS: atom_id res chain seq x y z
N PRO A 1 -17.87 12.19 75.57
CA PRO A 1 -17.31 12.54 74.25
C PRO A 1 -16.09 11.66 73.95
N ALA A 2 -16.26 10.66 73.07
CA ALA A 2 -15.20 9.73 72.67
C ALA A 2 -14.33 10.34 71.56
N PRO A 3 -13.01 10.06 71.52
CA PRO A 3 -12.13 10.58 70.49
C PRO A 3 -12.37 9.90 69.13
N PRO A 4 -12.13 10.61 68.00
CA PRO A 4 -12.36 10.05 66.67
C PRO A 4 -11.29 9.00 66.34
N ALA A 5 -11.75 7.89 65.75
CA ALA A 5 -10.92 6.78 65.32
C ALA A 5 -9.94 7.20 64.22
N ALA A 6 -8.67 6.83 64.39
CA ALA A 6 -7.62 7.07 63.42
C ALA A 6 -7.85 6.25 62.15
N GLN A 7 -7.95 6.93 61.00
CA GLN A 7 -8.06 6.29 59.69
C GLN A 7 -6.70 5.73 59.27
N SER A 8 -6.65 4.41 59.04
CA SER A 8 -5.49 3.69 58.53
C SER A 8 -5.17 4.10 57.09
N ARG A 9 -3.90 4.43 56.83
CA ARG A 9 -3.42 4.72 55.47
C ARG A 9 -3.58 3.49 54.56
N PRO A 10 -4.01 3.67 53.30
CA PRO A 10 -4.04 2.58 52.33
C PRO A 10 -2.62 2.05 52.06
N PRO A 11 -2.48 0.74 51.81
CA PRO A 11 -1.19 0.14 51.49
C PRO A 11 -0.62 0.72 50.18
N PRO A 12 0.72 0.79 50.05
CA PRO A 12 1.37 1.24 48.83
C PRO A 12 1.03 0.31 47.65
N PHE A 13 0.85 0.91 46.47
CA PHE A 13 0.63 0.17 45.24
C PHE A 13 1.82 -0.75 44.91
N PRO A 14 1.59 -2.00 44.49
CA PRO A 14 2.66 -2.88 44.03
C PRO A 14 3.35 -2.28 42.80
N LEU A 15 4.69 -2.38 42.77
CA LEU A 15 5.49 -1.91 41.63
C LEU A 15 5.14 -2.71 40.36
N PRO A 16 5.16 -2.08 39.17
CA PRO A 16 4.96 -2.78 37.91
C PRO A 16 6.01 -3.88 37.72
N ALA A 17 5.59 -5.04 37.22
CA ALA A 17 6.52 -6.10 36.84
C ALA A 17 7.48 -5.60 35.74
N PRO A 18 8.77 -6.00 35.77
CA PRO A 18 9.72 -5.65 34.72
C PRO A 18 9.25 -6.19 33.36
N PRO A 19 9.47 -5.44 32.27
CA PRO A 19 9.07 -5.88 30.94
C PRO A 19 9.76 -7.20 30.56
N PRO A 20 9.07 -8.09 29.82
CA PRO A 20 9.66 -9.34 29.36
C PRO A 20 10.91 -9.06 28.53
N LEU A 21 11.99 -9.81 28.80
CA LEU A 21 13.23 -9.72 28.04
C LEU A 21 12.97 -10.12 26.59
N LEU A 22 13.50 -9.34 25.64
CA LEU A 22 13.42 -9.65 24.22
C LEU A 22 14.13 -10.98 23.92
N PRO A 23 13.65 -11.78 22.95
CA PRO A 23 14.40 -12.92 22.44
C PRO A 23 15.80 -12.46 22.00
N SER A 24 16.85 -13.20 22.36
CA SER A 24 18.27 -12.85 22.13
C SER A 24 18.60 -12.52 20.67
N ALA A 25 17.86 -13.13 19.75
CA ALA A 25 18.08 -12.95 18.33
C ALA A 25 17.49 -11.62 17.81
N CYS A 26 16.44 -11.09 18.45
CA CYS A 26 15.89 -9.76 18.13
C CYS A 26 16.77 -8.62 18.63
N SER A 27 17.44 -8.78 19.77
CA SER A 27 18.39 -7.77 20.26
C SER A 27 19.57 -7.54 19.30
N ALA A 28 19.93 -8.54 18.48
CA ALA A 28 21.00 -8.39 17.50
C ALA A 28 20.65 -7.37 16.40
N PHE A 29 19.36 -7.22 16.06
CA PHE A 29 18.93 -6.26 15.04
C PHE A 29 18.98 -4.81 15.52
N LEU A 30 18.90 -4.56 16.83
CA LEU A 30 18.90 -3.20 17.39
C LEU A 30 20.20 -2.43 17.11
N SER A 31 21.30 -3.14 16.88
CA SER A 31 22.60 -2.56 16.51
C SER A 31 22.90 -2.63 15.01
N MET A 32 21.96 -3.09 14.19
CA MET A 32 22.12 -3.27 12.75
C MET A 32 21.30 -2.23 11.97
N VAL A 33 21.67 -1.99 10.72
CA VAL A 33 20.95 -1.08 9.82
C VAL A 33 19.79 -1.81 9.15
N ASP A 34 18.56 -1.32 9.30
CA ASP A 34 17.42 -1.79 8.51
C ASP A 34 17.48 -1.21 7.09
N VAL A 35 17.83 -2.04 6.12
CA VAL A 35 17.98 -1.59 4.72
C VAL A 35 16.64 -1.22 4.08
N ARG A 36 15.52 -1.70 4.64
CA ARG A 36 14.16 -1.41 4.15
C ARG A 36 13.64 -0.07 4.66
N ALA A 37 14.24 0.46 5.72
CA ALA A 37 13.92 1.78 6.27
C ALA A 37 14.75 2.92 5.65
N LEU A 38 15.70 2.60 4.76
CA LEU A 38 16.45 3.60 4.00
C LEU A 38 15.57 4.30 2.96
N ASP A 39 16.01 5.47 2.49
CA ASP A 39 15.34 6.23 1.42
C ASP A 39 16.32 6.46 0.24
N PRO A 40 16.10 5.82 -0.93
CA PRO A 40 15.03 4.85 -1.21
C PRO A 40 15.24 3.52 -0.46
N PRO A 41 14.17 2.73 -0.23
CA PRO A 41 14.28 1.40 0.37
C PRO A 41 15.16 0.47 -0.46
N GLN A 42 16.07 -0.23 0.20
CA GLN A 42 17.08 -1.09 -0.44
C GLN A 42 16.94 -2.54 0.00
N TRP A 43 17.68 -3.45 -0.61
CA TRP A 43 17.88 -4.83 -0.19
C TRP A 43 19.33 -5.07 0.26
N CYS A 44 19.59 -6.26 0.78
CA CYS A 44 20.93 -6.65 1.24
C CYS A 44 21.98 -6.53 0.14
N HIS A 45 21.61 -6.81 -1.12
CA HIS A 45 22.51 -6.78 -2.28
C HIS A 45 22.71 -5.38 -2.90
N ASP A 46 22.09 -4.34 -2.34
CA ASP A 46 22.20 -2.97 -2.87
C ASP A 46 23.30 -2.14 -2.18
N GLY A 47 23.78 -1.11 -2.88
CA GLY A 47 24.75 -0.14 -2.38
C GLY A 47 26.10 -0.75 -2.01
N ASP A 48 26.81 -0.14 -1.07
CA ASP A 48 28.15 -0.58 -0.64
C ASP A 48 28.15 -1.97 0.03
N ARG A 49 26.98 -2.49 0.40
CA ARG A 49 26.85 -3.84 1.00
C ARG A 49 27.05 -4.95 -0.04
N ALA A 50 26.83 -4.67 -1.32
CA ALA A 50 27.06 -5.62 -2.40
C ALA A 50 28.52 -6.12 -2.44
N SER A 51 29.47 -5.25 -2.08
CA SER A 51 30.92 -5.50 -2.17
C SER A 51 31.63 -5.52 -0.81
N SER A 52 30.97 -5.16 0.29
CA SER A 52 31.56 -5.13 1.64
C SER A 52 30.95 -6.16 2.58
N GLN A 53 31.75 -7.14 3.00
CA GLN A 53 31.36 -8.12 4.02
C GLN A 53 30.94 -7.45 5.33
N ALA A 54 31.67 -6.42 5.78
CA ALA A 54 31.38 -5.73 7.02
C ALA A 54 30.04 -4.97 6.94
N SER A 55 29.80 -4.23 5.86
CA SER A 55 28.56 -3.48 5.65
C SER A 55 27.37 -4.42 5.50
N CYS A 56 27.54 -5.54 4.80
CA CYS A 56 26.51 -6.56 4.65
C CYS A 56 26.13 -7.18 6.01
N ASN A 57 27.11 -7.65 6.78
CA ASN A 57 26.85 -8.33 8.06
C ASN A 57 26.42 -7.37 9.18
N ALA A 58 26.49 -6.05 8.96
CA ALA A 58 25.96 -5.02 9.85
C ALA A 58 24.51 -4.61 9.51
N ALA A 59 23.87 -5.27 8.54
CA ALA A 59 22.55 -4.91 8.03
C ALA A 59 21.53 -6.05 8.15
N TYR A 60 20.25 -5.69 8.21
CA TYR A 60 19.13 -6.62 8.12
C TYR A 60 18.03 -6.01 7.26
N ALA A 61 17.09 -6.83 6.79
CA ALA A 61 15.92 -6.36 6.07
C ALA A 61 14.64 -6.73 6.83
N THR A 62 13.78 -5.74 7.06
CA THR A 62 12.41 -5.97 7.51
C THR A 62 11.55 -6.51 6.36
N ILE A 63 11.16 -7.79 6.43
CA ILE A 63 10.36 -8.46 5.39
C ILE A 63 8.86 -8.16 5.57
N TYR A 64 8.42 -8.01 6.80
CA TYR A 64 7.03 -7.76 7.14
C TYR A 64 6.92 -6.86 8.37
N SER A 65 5.97 -5.94 8.37
CA SER A 65 5.69 -5.03 9.50
C SER A 65 4.21 -5.10 9.86
N GLY A 66 3.90 -5.65 11.03
CA GLY A 66 2.55 -5.69 11.61
C GLY A 66 2.34 -4.61 12.66
N ASN A 67 1.22 -4.65 13.39
CA ASN A 67 0.91 -3.61 14.39
C ASN A 67 1.73 -3.70 15.69
N ALA A 68 2.32 -4.86 16.00
CA ALA A 68 3.03 -5.10 17.26
C ALA A 68 4.38 -5.82 17.09
N GLN A 69 4.62 -6.39 15.92
CA GLN A 69 5.82 -7.16 15.60
C GLN A 69 6.21 -6.93 14.15
N PHE A 70 7.49 -7.09 13.85
CA PHE A 70 8.05 -7.12 12.51
C PHE A 70 8.79 -8.43 12.28
N ALA A 71 8.79 -8.93 11.05
CA ALA A 71 9.63 -10.05 10.64
C ALA A 71 10.90 -9.50 10.00
N ALA A 72 12.07 -9.89 10.52
CA ALA A 72 13.37 -9.46 10.02
C ALA A 72 14.26 -10.65 9.67
N SER A 73 15.10 -10.48 8.66
CA SER A 73 16.14 -11.42 8.27
C SER A 73 17.47 -10.70 8.13
N ARG A 74 18.56 -11.32 8.59
CA ARG A 74 19.91 -10.73 8.50
C ARG A 74 20.38 -10.71 7.06
N CYS A 75 21.19 -9.72 6.73
CA CYS A 75 22.01 -9.76 5.54
C CYS A 75 23.30 -10.54 5.86
N THR A 76 23.66 -11.48 4.98
CA THR A 76 24.84 -12.33 5.13
C THR A 76 25.69 -12.27 3.87
N TYR A 77 26.98 -12.01 4.03
CA TYR A 77 27.91 -11.95 2.92
C TYR A 77 28.49 -13.33 2.64
N ASN A 78 28.30 -13.84 1.42
CA ASN A 78 28.93 -15.07 0.97
C ASN A 78 30.29 -14.75 0.32
N LEU A 79 31.38 -15.17 0.95
CA LEU A 79 32.74 -14.95 0.47
C LEU A 79 33.04 -15.67 -0.85
N ALA A 80 32.45 -16.84 -1.08
CA ALA A 80 32.70 -17.62 -2.29
C ALA A 80 32.08 -16.97 -3.53
N SER A 81 30.89 -16.38 -3.38
CA SER A 81 30.19 -15.68 -4.47
C SER A 81 30.38 -14.16 -4.45
N GLN A 82 31.15 -13.63 -3.48
CA GLN A 82 31.32 -12.20 -3.22
C GLN A 82 29.99 -11.41 -3.25
N HIS A 83 28.96 -11.96 -2.60
CA HIS A 83 27.60 -11.45 -2.72
C HIS A 83 26.90 -11.38 -1.36
N CYS A 84 26.23 -10.26 -1.10
CA CYS A 84 25.40 -10.08 0.08
C CYS A 84 23.97 -10.55 -0.20
N SER A 85 23.48 -11.52 0.57
CA SER A 85 22.12 -12.06 0.42
C SER A 85 21.37 -12.01 1.74
N LEU A 86 20.04 -12.12 1.65
CA LEU A 86 19.19 -12.28 2.82
C LEU A 86 19.32 -13.71 3.34
N GLU A 87 19.51 -13.87 4.65
CA GLU A 87 19.60 -15.19 5.29
C GLU A 87 18.26 -15.93 5.18
N SER A 88 18.31 -17.22 4.92
CA SER A 88 17.12 -18.07 4.87
C SER A 88 16.56 -18.27 6.29
N GLY A 89 15.53 -17.50 6.62
CA GLY A 89 14.83 -17.55 7.90
C GLY A 89 14.51 -16.15 8.40
N SER A 90 13.27 -15.93 8.83
CA SER A 90 12.83 -14.66 9.40
C SER A 90 12.49 -14.83 10.86
N GLN A 91 12.86 -13.83 11.66
CA GLN A 91 12.55 -13.78 13.07
C GLN A 91 11.50 -12.72 13.32
N PHE A 92 10.49 -13.07 14.12
CA PHE A 92 9.46 -12.15 14.54
C PHE A 92 9.91 -11.43 15.81
N CYS A 93 10.05 -10.11 15.71
CA CYS A 93 10.53 -9.25 16.77
C CYS A 93 9.45 -8.24 17.14
N PRO A 94 9.15 -8.05 18.45
CA PRO A 94 8.28 -6.97 18.86
C PRO A 94 8.95 -5.61 18.61
N PHE A 95 8.16 -4.58 18.33
CA PHE A 95 8.71 -3.22 18.26
C PHE A 95 9.26 -2.81 19.62
N PRO A 96 10.42 -2.13 19.67
CA PRO A 96 10.86 -1.51 20.90
C PRO A 96 9.78 -0.51 21.37
N PRO A 97 9.50 -0.44 22.68
CA PRO A 97 8.60 0.57 23.20
C PRO A 97 9.13 1.97 22.79
N PRO A 98 8.23 2.90 22.40
CA PRO A 98 8.66 4.25 22.02
C PRO A 98 9.51 4.86 23.12
N ALA A 99 10.63 5.49 22.73
CA ALA A 99 11.54 6.10 23.68
C ALA A 99 10.78 7.11 24.57
N PRO A 100 11.12 7.21 25.87
CA PRO A 100 10.57 8.25 26.72
C PRO A 100 10.79 9.63 26.07
N PRO A 101 9.81 10.55 26.14
CA PRO A 101 10.01 11.90 25.63
C PRO A 101 11.23 12.52 26.30
N SER A 102 12.14 13.08 25.49
CA SER A 102 13.33 13.76 26.00
C SER A 102 12.94 14.85 27.00
N PRO A 103 13.73 15.08 28.06
CA PRO A 103 13.49 16.17 28.99
C PRO A 103 13.43 17.50 28.23
N PRO A 104 12.50 18.41 28.59
CA PRO A 104 12.44 19.72 27.97
C PRO A 104 13.76 20.46 28.21
N SER A 105 14.37 20.96 27.13
CA SER A 105 15.53 21.84 27.21
C SER A 105 15.23 23.06 28.08
N PRO A 106 16.22 23.60 28.82
CA PRO A 106 16.04 24.82 29.61
C PRO A 106 15.53 25.98 28.72
N PRO A 107 14.59 26.79 29.23
CA PRO A 107 13.94 27.82 28.43
C PRO A 107 14.96 28.91 28.04
N ARG A 108 15.13 29.13 26.74
CA ARG A 108 15.78 30.35 26.24
C ARG A 108 14.85 31.55 26.50
N PRO A 109 15.41 32.75 26.76
CA PRO A 109 14.63 33.97 26.84
C PRO A 109 13.83 34.17 25.54
N PRO A 110 12.55 34.59 25.61
CA PRO A 110 11.66 34.61 24.46
C PRO A 110 12.10 35.72 23.49
N PRO A 111 12.45 35.40 22.23
CA PRO A 111 12.39 36.38 21.17
C PRO A 111 10.93 36.76 20.93
N SER A 112 10.69 38.01 20.55
CA SER A 112 9.38 38.52 20.15
C SER A 112 8.69 37.53 19.20
N PRO A 113 7.41 37.21 19.38
CA PRO A 113 6.73 36.21 18.56
C PRO A 113 6.60 36.73 17.13
N SER A 114 7.50 36.27 16.27
CA SER A 114 7.27 36.31 14.83
C SER A 114 6.08 35.39 14.54
N SER A 115 5.07 35.92 13.85
CA SER A 115 3.93 35.18 13.35
C SER A 115 4.40 33.85 12.75
N PRO A 116 3.84 32.69 13.14
CA PRO A 116 4.22 31.43 12.51
C PRO A 116 3.93 31.56 11.00
N PRO A 117 4.89 31.18 10.13
CA PRO A 117 4.66 31.19 8.69
C PRO A 117 3.42 30.33 8.39
N PRO A 118 2.58 30.74 7.43
CA PRO A 118 1.43 29.94 7.04
C PRO A 118 1.90 28.53 6.67
N PRO A 119 1.15 27.48 7.05
CA PRO A 119 1.49 26.11 6.69
C PRO A 119 1.69 26.03 5.17
N PRO A 120 2.72 25.32 4.68
CA PRO A 120 2.98 25.20 3.25
C PRO A 120 1.71 24.67 2.58
N SER A 121 1.24 25.42 1.59
CA SER A 121 0.12 25.01 0.74
C SER A 121 0.45 23.64 0.16
N GLY A 122 -0.46 22.67 0.30
CA GLY A 122 -0.33 21.39 -0.39
C GLY A 122 -0.22 21.58 -1.91
N PRO A 123 0.15 20.52 -2.66
CA PRO A 123 0.21 20.58 -4.12
C PRO A 123 -1.11 21.10 -4.72
N SER A 124 -1.11 21.73 -5.88
CA SER A 124 -2.38 22.10 -6.53
C SER A 124 -3.04 20.88 -7.17
N ALA A 125 -4.35 20.92 -7.41
CA ALA A 125 -5.05 19.90 -8.19
C ALA A 125 -4.38 19.64 -9.55
N ALA A 126 -3.97 20.72 -10.25
CA ALA A 126 -3.25 20.64 -11.51
C ALA A 126 -1.92 19.88 -11.36
N SER A 127 -1.12 20.19 -10.33
CA SER A 127 0.16 19.50 -10.11
C SER A 127 -0.01 18.00 -9.80
N ILE A 128 -1.11 17.61 -9.13
CA ILE A 128 -1.43 16.19 -8.90
C ILE A 128 -1.76 15.52 -10.23
N VAL A 129 -2.60 16.14 -11.05
CA VAL A 129 -2.97 15.62 -12.38
C VAL A 129 -1.76 15.52 -13.30
N ASP A 130 -0.86 16.51 -13.30
CA ASP A 130 0.39 16.48 -14.05
C ASP A 130 1.27 15.30 -13.62
N ALA A 131 1.38 15.03 -12.32
CA ALA A 131 2.13 13.89 -11.81
C ALA A 131 1.49 12.54 -12.21
N ILE A 132 0.16 12.45 -12.20
CA ILE A 132 -0.58 11.26 -12.68
C ILE A 132 -0.32 11.04 -14.17
N ASN A 133 -0.50 12.07 -15.00
CA ASN A 133 -0.25 12.00 -16.44
C ASN A 133 1.20 11.67 -16.77
N PHE A 134 2.16 12.24 -16.03
CA PHE A 134 3.58 11.92 -16.18
C PHE A 134 3.84 10.43 -15.99
N ARG A 135 3.28 9.82 -14.92
CA ARG A 135 3.42 8.37 -14.68
C ARG A 135 2.72 7.55 -15.76
N PHE A 136 1.54 7.97 -16.22
CA PHE A 136 0.84 7.28 -17.30
C PHE A 136 1.65 7.28 -18.60
N ALA A 137 2.16 8.44 -19.01
CA ALA A 137 2.86 8.63 -20.28
C ALA A 137 4.21 7.89 -20.34
N ASN A 138 4.93 7.89 -19.21
CA ASN A 138 6.28 7.34 -19.07
C ASN A 138 6.30 5.94 -18.46
N GLY A 139 5.15 5.39 -18.10
CA GLY A 139 5.05 4.08 -17.45
C GLY A 139 5.64 2.96 -18.29
N HIS A 140 6.43 2.10 -17.66
CA HIS A 140 7.04 0.91 -18.27
C HIS A 140 7.02 -0.26 -17.29
N PRO A 141 7.22 -1.53 -17.71
CA PRO A 141 7.39 -2.61 -16.75
C PRO A 141 8.46 -2.26 -15.69
N SER A 142 8.06 -2.24 -14.43
CA SER A 142 8.91 -1.94 -13.26
C SER A 142 8.31 -2.55 -11.99
N ASN A 143 9.16 -2.79 -11.00
CA ASN A 143 8.75 -3.18 -9.64
C ASN A 143 8.32 -1.98 -8.77
N SER A 144 8.46 -0.77 -9.29
CA SER A 144 8.06 0.48 -8.62
C SER A 144 6.74 1.01 -9.21
N PHE A 145 5.73 1.23 -8.37
CA PHE A 145 4.47 1.85 -8.84
C PHE A 145 4.66 3.27 -9.40
N SER A 146 5.68 4.02 -8.95
CA SER A 146 5.93 5.37 -9.47
C SER A 146 6.49 5.36 -10.90
N GLU A 147 7.09 4.25 -11.31
CA GLU A 147 7.65 4.05 -12.66
C GLU A 147 6.73 3.19 -13.54
N ALA A 148 5.93 2.32 -12.93
CA ALA A 148 5.11 1.36 -13.66
C ALA A 148 3.90 1.98 -14.35
N GLY A 149 3.33 3.03 -13.74
CA GLY A 149 2.19 3.75 -14.28
C GLY A 149 1.25 4.30 -13.21
N VAL A 150 -0.04 4.26 -13.51
CA VAL A 150 -1.12 4.74 -12.64
C VAL A 150 -1.95 3.56 -12.19
N LEU A 151 -2.02 3.30 -10.88
CA LEU A 151 -2.91 2.28 -10.35
C LEU A 151 -4.30 2.88 -10.14
N VAL A 152 -5.31 2.26 -10.75
CA VAL A 152 -6.71 2.63 -10.54
C VAL A 152 -7.48 1.49 -9.89
N HIS A 153 -8.40 1.83 -9.00
CA HIS A 153 -9.39 0.90 -8.45
C HIS A 153 -10.77 1.44 -8.82
N GLN A 154 -11.57 0.63 -9.51
CA GLN A 154 -12.92 1.00 -9.94
C GLN A 154 -13.93 0.47 -8.94
N TRP A 155 -14.94 1.29 -8.65
CA TRP A 155 -15.96 0.90 -7.69
C TRP A 155 -16.90 -0.14 -8.28
N ASP A 156 -16.87 -1.33 -7.71
CA ASP A 156 -17.73 -2.42 -8.14
C ASP A 156 -18.63 -2.90 -6.99
N ALA A 157 -19.24 -4.07 -7.16
CA ALA A 157 -20.15 -4.65 -6.17
C ALA A 157 -19.46 -4.96 -4.81
N PHE A 158 -18.13 -4.96 -4.73
CA PHE A 158 -17.37 -5.21 -3.49
C PHE A 158 -17.20 -3.96 -2.64
N ASP A 159 -17.32 -2.79 -3.24
CA ASP A 159 -17.26 -1.56 -2.49
C ASP A 159 -18.59 -1.33 -1.77
N THR A 160 -18.48 -0.89 -0.52
CA THR A 160 -19.60 -0.41 0.33
C THR A 160 -20.51 0.63 -0.34
N GLY A 161 -20.14 1.09 -1.54
CA GLY A 161 -20.64 2.25 -2.25
C GLY A 161 -22.11 2.18 -2.67
N TYR A 162 -22.77 1.03 -2.72
CA TYR A 162 -24.17 1.01 -3.13
C TYR A 162 -25.14 1.42 -2.02
N GLU A 163 -24.79 1.30 -0.73
CA GLU A 163 -25.77 1.49 0.36
C GLU A 163 -25.46 2.63 1.33
N ASN A 164 -24.19 3.04 1.54
CA ASN A 164 -23.84 3.95 2.64
C ASN A 164 -22.81 5.07 2.32
N GLY A 165 -22.44 5.28 1.05
CA GLY A 165 -21.62 6.43 0.64
C GLY A 165 -20.18 6.46 1.18
N VAL A 166 -19.57 5.29 1.44
CA VAL A 166 -18.17 5.19 1.93
C VAL A 166 -17.28 4.28 1.06
N PRO A 167 -17.30 4.40 -0.29
CA PRO A 167 -16.64 3.45 -1.20
C PRO A 167 -15.12 3.37 -1.06
N TRP A 168 -14.49 4.29 -0.32
CA TRP A 168 -13.06 4.22 0.02
C TRP A 168 -12.74 3.22 1.14
N ARG A 169 -13.74 2.54 1.72
CA ARG A 169 -13.57 1.50 2.74
C ARG A 169 -13.83 0.12 2.16
N PRO A 170 -13.08 -0.91 2.60
CA PRO A 170 -13.39 -2.31 2.29
C PRO A 170 -14.81 -2.68 2.70
N CYS A 171 -15.34 -3.74 2.09
CA CYS A 171 -16.66 -4.28 2.42
C CYS A 171 -16.87 -4.43 3.94
N PRO A 172 -18.01 -3.99 4.50
CA PRO A 172 -18.20 -3.97 5.94
C PRO A 172 -18.54 -5.37 6.46
N HIS A 173 -18.34 -5.55 7.76
CA HIS A 173 -18.72 -6.78 8.45
C HIS A 173 -20.23 -7.00 8.36
N GLY A 174 -20.66 -8.24 8.13
CA GLY A 174 -22.08 -8.62 7.98
C GLY A 174 -22.65 -8.45 6.58
N SER A 175 -21.90 -7.86 5.63
CA SER A 175 -22.32 -7.77 4.22
C SER A 175 -21.92 -9.01 3.42
N TRP A 176 -22.61 -9.27 2.31
CA TRP A 176 -22.36 -10.43 1.45
C TRP A 176 -20.93 -10.49 0.89
N CYS A 177 -20.30 -9.32 0.70
CA CYS A 177 -18.93 -9.17 0.21
C CYS A 177 -17.86 -9.29 1.32
N GLU A 178 -18.23 -9.50 2.59
CA GLU A 178 -17.28 -9.48 3.71
C GLU A 178 -16.14 -10.49 3.53
N LYS A 179 -16.43 -11.62 2.87
CA LYS A 179 -15.47 -12.67 2.50
C LYS A 179 -14.33 -12.20 1.60
N PHE A 180 -14.41 -10.97 1.08
CA PHE A 180 -13.41 -10.31 0.24
C PHE A 180 -12.86 -9.03 0.88
N SER A 181 -13.29 -8.67 2.09
CA SER A 181 -12.92 -7.42 2.76
C SER A 181 -11.44 -7.35 3.18
N ASP A 182 -10.65 -8.38 2.90
CA ASP A 182 -9.21 -8.43 3.18
C ASP A 182 -8.33 -7.90 2.04
N ARG A 183 -8.94 -7.62 0.88
CA ARG A 183 -8.22 -7.12 -0.28
C ARG A 183 -9.03 -6.11 -1.08
N ILE A 184 -8.33 -5.36 -1.91
CA ILE A 184 -8.88 -4.46 -2.92
C ILE A 184 -8.16 -4.77 -4.23
N SER A 185 -8.90 -4.88 -5.33
CA SER A 185 -8.32 -5.14 -6.66
C SER A 185 -8.33 -3.87 -7.50
N GLY A 186 -7.29 -3.67 -8.30
CA GLY A 186 -7.18 -2.57 -9.25
C GLY A 186 -6.50 -2.98 -10.54
N SER A 187 -6.35 -2.03 -11.45
CA SER A 187 -5.62 -2.19 -12.70
C SER A 187 -4.52 -1.15 -12.79
N LEU A 188 -3.30 -1.60 -13.10
CA LEU A 188 -2.19 -0.72 -13.35
C LEU A 188 -2.15 -0.33 -14.82
N MET A 189 -2.29 0.95 -15.12
CA MET A 189 -2.36 1.46 -16.48
C MET A 189 -1.19 2.37 -16.83
N ASN A 190 -0.82 2.36 -18.11
CA ASN A 190 0.11 3.31 -18.70
C ASN A 190 -0.20 3.45 -20.19
N ARG A 191 0.55 4.28 -20.91
CA ARG A 191 0.34 4.53 -22.34
C ARG A 191 0.33 3.27 -23.21
N ARG A 192 1.08 2.21 -22.84
CA ARG A 192 1.11 0.94 -23.57
C ARG A 192 0.02 -0.03 -23.12
N LEU A 193 -0.40 0.07 -21.87
CA LEU A 193 -1.44 -0.75 -21.24
C LEU A 193 -2.60 0.14 -20.73
N PRO A 194 -3.35 0.84 -21.60
CA PRO A 194 -4.37 1.81 -21.18
C PRO A 194 -5.70 1.11 -20.86
N PHE A 195 -5.67 0.08 -20.03
CA PHE A 195 -6.82 -0.81 -19.80
C PHE A 195 -7.25 -0.80 -18.33
N MET A 196 -8.53 -0.50 -18.13
CA MET A 196 -9.24 -0.64 -16.85
C MET A 196 -10.16 -1.86 -16.90
N PHE A 197 -10.66 -2.29 -15.74
CA PHE A 197 -11.62 -3.39 -15.63
C PHE A 197 -12.91 -3.13 -16.42
N ASP A 198 -13.53 -1.95 -16.25
CA ASP A 198 -14.73 -1.52 -16.96
C ASP A 198 -14.62 -0.05 -17.38
N GLY A 199 -14.57 0.24 -18.68
CA GLY A 199 -14.45 1.61 -19.20
C GLY A 199 -15.62 2.56 -18.84
N ARG A 200 -16.64 2.08 -18.12
CA ARG A 200 -17.83 2.85 -17.72
C ARG A 200 -17.92 3.13 -16.22
N GLN A 201 -16.95 2.69 -15.42
CA GLN A 201 -16.98 2.84 -13.98
C GLN A 201 -16.03 3.93 -13.48
N SER A 202 -16.48 4.71 -12.52
CA SER A 202 -15.67 5.65 -11.74
C SER A 202 -14.87 4.92 -10.65
N GLY A 203 -13.94 5.63 -10.02
CA GLY A 203 -13.05 5.01 -9.05
C GLY A 203 -12.04 5.94 -8.41
N PHE A 204 -10.97 5.34 -7.89
CA PHE A 204 -9.83 6.02 -7.31
C PHE A 204 -8.57 5.84 -8.14
N VAL A 205 -7.77 6.90 -8.23
CA VAL A 205 -6.33 6.79 -8.48
C VAL A 205 -5.64 6.56 -7.14
N VAL A 206 -4.83 5.50 -7.06
CA VAL A 206 -4.18 5.08 -5.83
C VAL A 206 -2.77 5.66 -5.78
N ARG A 207 -2.40 6.26 -4.64
CA ARG A 207 -1.07 6.86 -4.45
C ARG A 207 0.02 5.77 -4.57
N PRO A 208 1.08 5.95 -5.38
CA PRO A 208 2.10 4.92 -5.62
C PRO A 208 2.76 4.36 -4.36
N ALA A 209 3.07 5.23 -3.39
CA ALA A 209 3.70 4.79 -2.13
C ALA A 209 2.81 3.83 -1.33
N VAL A 210 1.50 4.09 -1.27
CA VAL A 210 0.55 3.21 -0.57
C VAL A 210 0.32 1.93 -1.37
N ALA A 211 0.22 2.02 -2.69
CA ALA A 211 0.14 0.85 -3.56
C ALA A 211 1.34 -0.09 -3.39
N GLN A 212 2.56 0.45 -3.32
CA GLN A 212 3.78 -0.33 -3.11
C GLN A 212 3.76 -1.08 -1.77
N GLN A 213 3.28 -0.44 -0.71
CA GLN A 213 3.19 -1.04 0.62
C GLN A 213 2.06 -2.07 0.73
N ALA A 214 0.97 -1.85 -0.01
CA ALA A 214 -0.21 -2.70 0.05
C ALA A 214 -0.16 -3.90 -0.93
N LEU A 215 0.77 -3.94 -1.88
CA LEU A 215 0.79 -4.99 -2.90
C LEU A 215 0.91 -6.39 -2.28
N LEU A 216 -0.10 -7.23 -2.54
CA LEU A 216 -0.13 -8.64 -2.15
C LEU A 216 0.36 -9.53 -3.30
N CYS A 217 -0.22 -9.36 -4.48
CA CYS A 217 0.17 -10.01 -5.72
C CYS A 217 -0.46 -9.29 -6.92
N ALA A 218 -0.06 -9.69 -8.12
CA ALA A 218 -0.61 -9.18 -9.37
C ALA A 218 -0.72 -10.28 -10.43
N TYR A 219 -1.52 -10.00 -11.46
CA TYR A 219 -1.83 -10.88 -12.56
C TYR A 219 -1.76 -10.09 -13.85
N ALA A 220 -1.09 -10.62 -14.88
CA ALA A 220 -1.03 -10.02 -16.22
C ALA A 220 -2.40 -10.00 -16.95
N ARG A 221 -3.43 -10.54 -16.29
CA ARG A 221 -4.81 -10.71 -16.75
C ARG A 221 -5.75 -10.69 -15.55
N ASP A 222 -7.04 -10.97 -15.78
CA ASP A 222 -7.99 -11.27 -14.71
C ASP A 222 -7.47 -12.44 -13.87
N GLY A 223 -7.22 -12.18 -12.59
CA GLY A 223 -6.75 -13.18 -11.65
C GLY A 223 -7.90 -14.04 -11.11
N GLY A 224 -9.16 -13.65 -11.25
CA GLY A 224 -10.29 -14.31 -10.63
C GLY A 224 -10.17 -14.33 -9.11
N THR A 225 -9.67 -13.25 -8.52
CA THR A 225 -9.27 -13.19 -7.10
C THR A 225 -10.40 -13.52 -6.13
N MET A 226 -11.67 -13.35 -6.53
CA MET A 226 -12.84 -13.80 -5.75
C MET A 226 -12.82 -15.29 -5.40
N THR A 227 -12.21 -16.12 -6.24
CA THR A 227 -12.13 -17.57 -5.99
C THR A 227 -11.07 -17.94 -4.97
N LYS A 228 -10.17 -17.00 -4.62
CA LYS A 228 -9.00 -17.23 -3.77
C LYS A 228 -9.19 -16.56 -2.41
N ARG A 229 -9.59 -17.36 -1.41
CA ARG A 229 -9.97 -16.88 -0.08
C ARG A 229 -9.08 -17.49 0.99
N CYS A 230 -8.71 -16.68 1.98
CA CYS A 230 -7.97 -17.13 3.15
C CYS A 230 -8.88 -17.55 4.30
N LYS A 231 -8.39 -18.51 5.09
CA LYS A 231 -8.99 -18.93 6.36
C LYS A 231 -7.87 -19.05 7.42
N PRO A 232 -7.83 -18.18 8.45
CA PRO A 232 -8.70 -17.02 8.66
C PRO A 232 -8.54 -15.94 7.56
N LYS A 233 -9.48 -15.00 7.50
CA LYS A 233 -9.47 -13.87 6.56
C LYS A 233 -8.23 -13.00 6.79
N GLY A 234 -7.62 -12.48 5.72
CA GLY A 234 -6.39 -11.69 5.79
C GLY A 234 -5.10 -12.46 5.48
N VAL A 235 -3.98 -11.73 5.47
CA VAL A 235 -2.65 -12.27 5.24
C VAL A 235 -2.22 -13.15 6.42
N SER A 236 -1.65 -14.32 6.11
CA SER A 236 -1.10 -15.26 7.08
C SER A 236 0.11 -15.99 6.50
N ALA A 237 0.80 -16.78 7.33
CA ALA A 237 1.96 -17.58 6.90
C ALA A 237 1.63 -18.59 5.78
N VAL A 238 0.37 -18.98 5.62
CA VAL A 238 -0.05 -20.02 4.67
C VAL A 238 -1.02 -19.50 3.60
N CYS A 239 -1.42 -18.23 3.65
CA CYS A 239 -2.36 -17.67 2.70
C CYS A 239 -2.19 -16.16 2.54
N ILE A 240 -2.22 -15.72 1.29
CA ILE A 240 -2.24 -14.31 0.89
C ILE A 240 -3.55 -14.06 0.13
N PRO A 241 -4.44 -13.17 0.61
CA PRO A 241 -5.75 -12.95 0.01
C PRO A 241 -5.72 -12.62 -1.47
N GLY A 242 -6.61 -13.23 -2.26
CA GLY A 242 -6.66 -13.03 -3.71
C GLY A 242 -5.54 -13.72 -4.49
N CYS A 243 -4.47 -14.17 -3.81
CA CYS A 243 -3.33 -14.84 -4.40
C CYS A 243 -3.49 -16.37 -4.37
N LYS A 244 -2.73 -17.10 -5.20
CA LYS A 244 -2.71 -18.58 -5.12
C LYS A 244 -2.04 -19.01 -3.80
N ASN A 245 -2.44 -20.15 -3.25
CA ASN A 245 -1.86 -20.66 -2.01
C ASN A 245 -0.35 -20.82 -2.15
N VAL A 246 0.41 -20.34 -1.16
CA VAL A 246 1.89 -20.40 -1.15
C VAL A 246 2.43 -21.83 -1.22
N ASN A 247 1.62 -22.81 -0.81
CA ASN A 247 1.97 -24.24 -0.80
C ASN A 247 1.63 -24.98 -2.11
N GLU A 248 0.86 -24.39 -3.03
CA GLU A 248 0.47 -25.02 -4.32
C GLU A 248 1.42 -24.63 -5.47
N GLU A 249 2.70 -24.46 -5.16
CA GLU A 249 3.81 -24.06 -6.03
C GLU A 249 3.79 -22.58 -6.47
N ARG A 250 4.79 -21.83 -5.99
CA ARG A 250 5.21 -20.50 -6.48
C ARG A 250 5.47 -20.42 -8.00
N HIS A 251 5.41 -21.54 -8.72
CA HIS A 251 5.75 -21.64 -10.15
C HIS A 251 4.55 -21.89 -11.08
N ARG A 252 3.31 -21.93 -10.57
CA ARG A 252 2.13 -22.08 -11.44
C ARG A 252 1.67 -20.76 -12.07
N LYS A 253 1.98 -20.63 -13.38
CA LYS A 253 1.52 -19.65 -14.38
C LYS A 253 0.52 -18.59 -13.87
N GLY A 254 0.94 -17.33 -13.92
CA GLY A 254 0.07 -16.16 -13.97
C GLY A 254 -0.09 -15.32 -12.70
N VAL A 255 0.42 -15.77 -11.53
CA VAL A 255 0.49 -14.93 -10.32
C VAL A 255 1.91 -14.39 -10.15
N HIS A 256 2.01 -13.12 -9.81
CA HIS A 256 3.25 -12.38 -9.61
C HIS A 256 3.24 -11.74 -8.22
N TYR A 257 4.33 -11.84 -7.47
CA TYR A 257 4.45 -11.29 -6.12
C TYR A 257 5.08 -9.89 -6.16
N PRO A 258 5.18 -9.17 -5.02
CA PRO A 258 5.61 -7.77 -5.04
C PRO A 258 6.98 -7.51 -5.68
N ASP A 259 7.88 -8.49 -5.63
CA ASP A 259 9.20 -8.46 -6.24
C ASP A 259 9.21 -8.83 -7.73
N SER A 260 8.06 -9.24 -8.29
CA SER A 260 7.93 -9.68 -9.68
C SER A 260 6.86 -8.93 -10.49
N LEU A 261 6.57 -7.67 -10.09
CA LEU A 261 5.62 -6.81 -10.79
C LEU A 261 6.11 -6.44 -12.21
N VAL A 262 7.43 -6.30 -12.40
CA VAL A 262 8.04 -6.06 -13.72
C VAL A 262 7.79 -7.22 -14.68
N GLU A 263 7.88 -8.47 -14.21
CA GLU A 263 7.56 -9.66 -15.00
C GLU A 263 6.08 -9.72 -15.33
N MET A 264 5.20 -9.37 -14.38
CA MET A 264 3.75 -9.28 -14.62
C MET A 264 3.43 -8.33 -15.77
N LEU A 265 3.99 -7.12 -15.72
CA LEU A 265 3.74 -6.09 -16.73
C LEU A 265 4.37 -6.45 -18.07
N SER A 266 5.54 -7.08 -18.05
CA SER A 266 6.20 -7.59 -19.26
C SER A 266 5.39 -8.71 -19.92
N GLU A 267 4.84 -9.62 -19.13
CA GLU A 267 3.91 -10.66 -19.61
C GLU A 267 2.67 -10.02 -20.23
N HIS A 268 2.08 -9.02 -19.55
CA HIS A 268 0.89 -8.35 -20.04
C HIS A 268 1.15 -7.65 -21.38
N VAL A 269 2.22 -6.86 -21.48
CA VAL A 269 2.67 -6.22 -22.72
C VAL A 269 2.83 -7.26 -23.84
N ARG A 270 3.55 -8.35 -23.59
CA ARG A 270 3.78 -9.40 -24.59
C ARG A 270 2.47 -10.01 -25.07
N SER A 271 1.49 -10.22 -24.18
CA SER A 271 0.18 -10.79 -24.53
C SER A 271 -0.68 -9.85 -25.39
N ILE A 272 -0.53 -8.54 -25.21
CA ILE A 272 -1.18 -7.53 -26.04
C ILE A 272 -0.53 -7.50 -27.43
N ASP A 273 0.80 -7.42 -27.48
CA ASP A 273 1.56 -7.31 -28.73
C ASP A 273 1.42 -8.55 -29.61
N SER A 274 1.39 -9.75 -29.02
CA SER A 274 1.19 -11.00 -29.75
C SER A 274 -0.25 -11.19 -30.26
N GLY A 275 -1.19 -10.36 -29.79
CA GLY A 275 -2.61 -10.53 -30.05
C GLY A 275 -3.25 -11.70 -29.30
N GLU A 276 -2.55 -12.36 -28.35
CA GLU A 276 -3.08 -13.45 -27.51
C GLU A 276 -4.39 -13.05 -26.82
N ARG A 277 -4.52 -11.76 -26.49
CA ARG A 277 -5.68 -11.22 -25.77
C ARG A 277 -6.88 -10.89 -26.67
N ARG A 278 -6.73 -10.94 -28.01
CA ARG A 278 -7.84 -10.67 -28.93
C ARG A 278 -8.85 -11.81 -28.86
N GLY A 279 -10.07 -11.49 -28.41
CA GLY A 279 -11.13 -12.50 -28.26
C GLY A 279 -11.02 -13.34 -26.98
N ASP A 280 -10.20 -12.91 -26.02
CA ASP A 280 -10.22 -13.50 -24.68
C ASP A 280 -11.59 -13.25 -24.02
N VAL A 281 -12.35 -14.32 -23.83
CA VAL A 281 -13.67 -14.33 -23.18
C VAL A 281 -13.61 -14.87 -21.74
N SER A 282 -12.40 -15.04 -21.20
CA SER A 282 -12.21 -15.65 -19.87
C SER A 282 -12.67 -14.74 -18.73
N CYS A 283 -12.73 -13.43 -18.95
CA CYS A 283 -13.34 -12.48 -18.03
C CYS A 283 -14.76 -12.14 -18.49
N LEU A 284 -15.63 -11.77 -17.55
CA LEU A 284 -17.04 -11.44 -17.81
C LEU A 284 -17.25 -10.10 -18.56
N GLN A 285 -16.18 -9.50 -19.10
CA GLN A 285 -16.20 -8.18 -19.76
C GLN A 285 -15.97 -8.32 -21.28
N PRO A 286 -16.51 -7.41 -22.11
CA PRO A 286 -16.36 -7.48 -23.56
C PRO A 286 -14.92 -7.43 -24.07
N ASN A 287 -13.97 -6.98 -23.25
CA ASN A 287 -12.56 -6.84 -23.59
C ASN A 287 -11.67 -7.11 -22.35
N CYS A 288 -11.18 -8.33 -22.22
CA CYS A 288 -10.29 -8.74 -21.14
C CYS A 288 -8.86 -8.26 -21.37
N PHE A 289 -8.61 -6.96 -21.51
CA PHE A 289 -7.26 -6.40 -21.71
C PHE A 289 -6.65 -5.81 -20.43
N TYR A 290 -7.36 -5.85 -19.30
CA TYR A 290 -6.85 -5.33 -18.05
C TYR A 290 -5.96 -6.35 -17.33
N ASN A 291 -5.09 -5.84 -16.46
CA ASN A 291 -4.37 -6.63 -15.45
C ASN A 291 -5.06 -6.46 -14.09
N GLU A 292 -4.86 -7.41 -13.19
CA GLU A 292 -5.39 -7.34 -11.83
C GLU A 292 -4.26 -7.24 -10.81
N VAL A 293 -4.23 -6.14 -10.07
CA VAL A 293 -3.32 -5.89 -8.94
C VAL A 293 -4.11 -6.00 -7.65
N VAL A 294 -3.64 -6.83 -6.72
CA VAL A 294 -4.32 -7.10 -5.45
C VAL A 294 -3.59 -6.39 -4.32
N LEU A 295 -4.32 -5.56 -3.59
CA LEU A 295 -3.82 -4.76 -2.47
C LEU A 295 -4.39 -5.25 -1.14
N ASP A 296 -3.63 -5.11 -0.07
CA ASP A 296 -4.03 -5.35 1.32
C ASP A 296 -5.02 -4.27 1.75
N ALA A 297 -6.27 -4.68 2.00
CA ALA A 297 -7.34 -3.78 2.41
C ALA A 297 -7.06 -3.11 3.77
N SER A 298 -6.28 -3.75 4.64
CA SER A 298 -5.92 -3.20 5.94
C SER A 298 -4.90 -2.06 5.81
N VAL A 299 -3.91 -2.19 4.92
CA VAL A 299 -2.95 -1.11 4.61
C VAL A 299 -3.70 0.05 3.95
N TRP A 300 -4.53 -0.25 2.95
CA TRP A 300 -5.39 0.74 2.30
C TRP A 300 -6.21 1.56 3.30
N ALA A 301 -6.92 0.89 4.21
CA ALA A 301 -7.84 1.53 5.14
C ALA A 301 -7.15 2.32 6.26
N ARG A 302 -5.94 1.93 6.66
CA ARG A 302 -5.14 2.62 7.70
C ARG A 302 -4.44 3.85 7.15
N SER A 303 -4.10 3.85 5.86
CA SER A 303 -3.43 4.96 5.17
C SER A 303 -4.40 6.03 4.62
N LEU A 304 -5.71 5.93 4.88
CA LEU A 304 -6.65 6.96 4.49
C LEU A 304 -6.45 8.27 5.30
N PRO A 305 -6.55 9.45 4.67
CA PRO A 305 -6.96 9.67 3.28
C PRO A 305 -5.86 9.49 2.22
N ASP A 306 -4.58 9.38 2.61
CA ASP A 306 -3.42 9.44 1.72
C ASP A 306 -3.35 8.33 0.67
N THR A 307 -4.08 7.22 0.88
CA THR A 307 -4.28 6.17 -0.13
C THR A 307 -4.84 6.72 -1.44
N ILE A 308 -5.74 7.69 -1.38
CA ILE A 308 -6.44 8.24 -2.54
C ILE A 308 -5.67 9.46 -3.05
N GLU A 309 -5.19 9.38 -4.29
CA GLU A 309 -4.50 10.48 -4.96
C GLU A 309 -5.48 11.35 -5.74
N ALA A 310 -6.45 10.74 -6.42
CA ALA A 310 -7.54 11.40 -7.12
C ALA A 310 -8.80 10.53 -7.13
N ILE A 311 -9.97 11.15 -7.30
CA ILE A 311 -11.23 10.45 -7.61
C ILE A 311 -11.53 10.69 -9.08
N PHE A 312 -11.89 9.66 -9.83
CA PHE A 312 -12.04 9.78 -11.28
C PHE A 312 -13.38 9.28 -11.81
N TYR A 313 -13.76 9.75 -12.98
CA TYR A 313 -14.81 9.17 -13.82
C TYR A 313 -14.42 9.17 -15.31
N PRO A 314 -14.89 8.21 -16.11
CA PRO A 314 -14.63 8.19 -17.55
C PRO A 314 -15.38 9.31 -18.29
N GLU A 315 -14.75 9.91 -19.29
CA GLU A 315 -15.37 10.92 -20.15
C GLU A 315 -16.63 10.38 -20.86
N GLY A 316 -17.70 11.18 -20.87
CA GLY A 316 -18.95 10.83 -21.57
C GLY A 316 -19.84 9.81 -20.85
N VAL A 317 -19.49 9.39 -19.63
CA VAL A 317 -20.27 8.44 -18.83
C VAL A 317 -20.98 9.16 -17.68
N HIS A 318 -22.15 9.74 -17.98
CA HIS A 318 -22.89 10.61 -17.05
C HIS A 318 -23.23 9.97 -15.70
N SER A 319 -23.56 8.67 -15.66
CA SER A 319 -23.84 7.97 -14.39
C SER A 319 -22.60 7.84 -13.52
N ALA A 320 -21.45 7.52 -14.10
CA ALA A 320 -20.18 7.43 -13.41
C ALA A 320 -19.70 8.81 -12.91
N GLU A 321 -19.91 9.86 -13.72
CA GLU A 321 -19.64 11.25 -13.33
C GLU A 321 -20.47 11.67 -12.12
N ALA A 322 -21.79 11.51 -12.19
CA ALA A 322 -22.69 11.91 -11.10
C ALA A 322 -22.29 11.24 -9.78
N TYR A 323 -22.00 9.94 -9.84
CA TYR A 323 -21.59 9.18 -8.67
C TYR A 323 -20.19 9.60 -8.16
N ALA A 324 -19.22 9.82 -9.05
CA ALA A 324 -17.89 10.29 -8.65
C ALA A 324 -17.91 11.66 -7.96
N ARG A 325 -18.78 12.58 -8.43
CA ARG A 325 -19.00 13.89 -7.80
C ARG A 325 -19.58 13.74 -6.39
N GLU A 326 -20.54 12.84 -6.20
CA GLU A 326 -21.10 12.53 -4.87
C GLU A 326 -20.01 12.01 -3.91
N VAL A 327 -19.25 11.01 -4.36
CA VAL A 327 -18.18 10.39 -3.58
C VAL A 327 -17.08 11.40 -3.26
N HIS A 328 -16.69 12.24 -4.21
CA HIS A 328 -15.69 13.30 -4.01
C HIS A 328 -16.14 14.31 -2.95
N LYS A 329 -17.37 14.79 -3.03
CA LYS A 329 -17.96 15.67 -2.02
C LYS A 329 -17.99 15.00 -0.64
N ALA A 330 -18.39 13.73 -0.56
CA ALA A 330 -18.44 12.98 0.68
C ALA A 330 -17.05 12.74 1.27
N PHE A 331 -16.06 12.43 0.42
CA PHE A 331 -14.67 12.21 0.80
C PHE A 331 -14.05 13.50 1.38
N LEU A 332 -14.17 14.63 0.68
CA LEU A 332 -13.66 15.92 1.16
C LEU A 332 -14.35 16.36 2.46
N LYS A 333 -15.66 16.11 2.59
CA LYS A 333 -16.39 16.37 3.84
C LYS A 333 -15.85 15.54 5.00
N ARG A 334 -15.50 14.27 4.75
CA ARG A 334 -14.97 13.33 5.75
C ARG A 334 -13.52 13.64 6.13
N PHE A 335 -12.71 14.03 5.16
CA PHE A 335 -11.27 14.26 5.26
C PHE A 335 -10.93 15.71 4.90
N ARG A 336 -11.29 16.65 5.77
CA ARG A 336 -11.23 18.11 5.51
C ARG A 336 -9.87 18.67 5.05
N ALA A 337 -8.78 17.98 5.33
CA ALA A 337 -7.42 18.37 4.94
C ALA A 337 -6.91 17.64 3.67
N ALA A 338 -7.72 16.72 3.11
CA ALA A 338 -7.34 15.97 1.93
C ALA A 338 -7.42 16.86 0.70
N ASN A 339 -6.32 16.95 -0.02
CA ASN A 339 -6.24 17.63 -1.30
C ASN A 339 -6.31 16.57 -2.41
N VAL A 340 -7.54 16.11 -2.67
CA VAL A 340 -7.83 15.06 -3.65
C VAL A 340 -8.66 15.68 -4.77
N PRO A 341 -8.12 15.84 -5.99
CA PRO A 341 -8.88 16.35 -7.12
C PRO A 341 -9.91 15.33 -7.59
N LEU A 342 -11.01 15.85 -8.14
CA LEU A 342 -11.89 15.10 -9.03
C LEU A 342 -11.32 15.23 -10.45
N VAL A 343 -11.18 14.12 -11.16
CA VAL A 343 -10.58 14.08 -12.49
C VAL A 343 -11.48 13.37 -13.49
N VAL A 344 -11.52 13.86 -14.72
CA VAL A 344 -12.11 13.16 -15.86
C VAL A 344 -11.02 12.35 -16.57
N VAL A 345 -11.37 11.15 -17.05
CA VAL A 345 -10.46 10.26 -17.77
C VAL A 345 -10.93 10.05 -19.21
N ASP A 346 -10.16 10.54 -20.17
CA ASP A 346 -10.31 10.20 -21.59
C ASP A 346 -9.14 9.33 -22.07
N LEU A 347 -9.38 8.02 -22.17
CA LEU A 347 -8.36 7.08 -22.66
C LEU A 347 -8.05 7.22 -24.17
N LYS A 348 -8.80 8.05 -24.93
CA LYS A 348 -8.44 8.39 -26.31
C LYS A 348 -7.25 9.38 -26.33
N SER A 349 -7.13 10.23 -25.32
CA SER A 349 -5.96 11.07 -25.07
C SER A 349 -4.78 10.25 -24.56
N ARG A 350 -4.04 9.63 -25.49
CA ARG A 350 -2.97 8.66 -25.18
C ARG A 350 -1.76 9.20 -24.41
N SER A 351 -1.57 10.52 -24.35
CA SER A 351 -0.43 11.13 -23.65
C SER A 351 -0.79 11.69 -22.28
N SER A 352 -2.04 12.09 -22.10
CA SER A 352 -2.51 12.79 -20.90
C SER A 352 -4.01 12.53 -20.72
N PRO A 353 -4.40 11.32 -20.32
CA PRO A 353 -5.80 10.94 -20.25
C PRO A 353 -6.52 11.54 -19.05
N PHE A 354 -5.81 12.11 -18.06
CA PHE A 354 -6.41 12.69 -16.87
C PHE A 354 -6.48 14.22 -16.97
N GLU A 355 -7.64 14.79 -16.67
CA GLU A 355 -7.82 16.24 -16.57
C GLU A 355 -8.59 16.59 -15.30
N VAL A 356 -8.35 17.78 -14.74
CA VAL A 356 -9.16 18.26 -13.61
C VAL A 356 -10.60 18.40 -14.09
N ALA A 357 -11.54 17.77 -13.38
CA ALA A 357 -12.94 17.83 -13.75
C ALA A 357 -13.47 19.27 -13.68
N PRO A 358 -14.35 19.68 -14.62
CA PRO A 358 -15.01 20.96 -14.53
C PRO A 358 -15.86 21.04 -13.25
N GLY A 359 -15.86 22.22 -12.64
CA GLY A 359 -16.52 22.52 -11.36
C GLY A 359 -18.02 22.30 -11.36
#